data_AF-A0A8J7IXI9-F1
#
_entry.id   AF-A0A8J7IXI9-F1
#
_cell.length_a   1.000
_cell.length_b   1.000
_cell.length_c   1.000
_cell.angle_alpha   90.00
_cell.angle_beta   90.00
_cell.angle_gamma   90.00
#
_symmetry.space_group_name_H-M   'P 1'
#
loop_
_entity.id
_entity.type
_entity.pdbx_description
1 polymer ?
#
loop_
_entity_poly.entity_id
_entity_poly.type
_entity_poly.pdbx_seq_one_letter_code
_entity_poly.pdbx_strand_id
1 'polypeptide(L)'
;MTSLILALVIGAAFGAVLDRVGASNPDLIGKMLNLTNLNLAKTIILAIGVGSILMFGGQMLGLVDVGHMSVKSAYIGVILGGVLLGAGWAAAGYCPGTGVVAAASGRKDALFFIAGGLLGAAAYMVTYPMWEASGLLDPVLGGSVTLGKVPGSEYDALTGLPGDILGICIGLAFVAVAFALPERLVATPSGRQQPAE
;
A
#
# COMPACT_ATOMS: atom_id res chain seq x y z
N MET A 1 -4.07 26.94 0.77
CA MET A 1 -5.44 26.63 1.26
C MET A 1 -6.15 25.63 0.37
N THR A 2 -6.17 25.82 -0.96
CA THR A 2 -6.80 24.88 -1.91
C THR A 2 -6.32 23.43 -1.78
N SER A 3 -5.01 23.19 -1.63
CA SER A 3 -4.46 21.83 -1.50
C SER A 3 -4.88 21.09 -0.22
N LEU A 4 -5.11 21.81 0.89
CA LEU A 4 -5.57 21.20 2.15
C LEU A 4 -7.04 20.77 2.05
N ILE A 5 -7.88 21.60 1.42
CA ILE A 5 -9.28 21.27 1.16
C ILE A 5 -9.36 20.08 0.21
N LEU A 6 -8.56 20.08 -0.86
CA LEU A 6 -8.50 18.97 -1.81
C LEU A 6 -8.05 17.66 -1.14
N ALA A 7 -7.02 17.72 -0.29
CA ALA A 7 -6.56 16.56 0.48
C ALA A 7 -7.65 16.03 1.41
N LEU A 8 -8.41 16.90 2.08
CA LEU A 8 -9.53 16.49 2.93
C LEU A 8 -10.63 15.79 2.13
N VAL A 9 -11.03 16.37 0.98
CA VAL A 9 -12.09 15.82 0.13
C VAL A 9 -11.68 14.47 -0.47
N ILE A 10 -10.47 14.37 -1.03
CA ILE A 10 -9.95 13.12 -1.60
C ILE A 10 -9.77 12.07 -0.50
N GLY A 11 -9.24 12.45 0.66
CA GLY A 11 -9.08 11.56 1.81
C GLY A 11 -10.41 11.02 2.33
N ALA A 12 -11.43 11.87 2.45
CA ALA A 12 -12.78 11.47 2.85
C ALA A 12 -13.42 10.53 1.82
N ALA A 13 -13.28 10.84 0.52
CA ALA A 13 -13.77 9.97 -0.55
C ALA A 13 -13.07 8.61 -0.55
N PHE A 14 -11.75 8.59 -0.37
CA PHE A 14 -10.95 7.37 -0.27
C PHE A 14 -11.36 6.53 0.95
N GLY A 15 -11.50 7.16 2.13
CA GLY A 15 -11.97 6.50 3.34
C GLY A 15 -13.36 5.88 3.19
N ALA A 16 -14.29 6.60 2.55
CA ALA A 16 -15.64 6.09 2.29
C ALA A 16 -15.64 4.87 1.35
N VAL A 17 -14.75 4.84 0.35
CA VAL A 17 -14.58 3.68 -0.53
C VAL A 17 -13.97 2.51 0.23
N LEU A 18 -12.94 2.73 1.07
CA LEU A 18 -12.33 1.69 1.89
C LEU A 18 -13.33 1.03 2.85
N ASP A 19 -14.18 1.83 3.49
CA ASP A 19 -15.21 1.31 4.39
C ASP A 19 -16.26 0.49 3.63
N ARG A 20 -16.72 0.98 2.47
CA ARG A 20 -17.68 0.25 1.62
C ARG A 20 -17.15 -1.07 1.07
N VAL A 21 -15.85 -1.15 0.78
CA VAL A 21 -15.20 -2.40 0.34
C VAL A 21 -15.03 -3.39 1.51
N GLY A 22 -15.26 -2.95 2.75
CA GLY A 22 -15.07 -3.76 3.95
C GLY A 22 -13.62 -3.84 4.39
N ALA A 23 -12.73 -3.00 3.86
CA ALA A 23 -11.32 -2.99 4.22
C ALA A 23 -11.10 -2.52 5.68
N SER A 24 -12.10 -1.87 6.30
CA SER A 24 -12.12 -1.50 7.73
C SER A 24 -12.46 -2.66 8.67
N ASN A 25 -12.83 -3.84 8.14
CA ASN A 25 -13.19 -5.02 8.93
C ASN A 25 -12.05 -6.07 8.99
N PRO A 26 -11.40 -6.28 10.16
CA PRO A 26 -10.26 -7.16 10.36
C PRO A 26 -10.61 -8.63 10.12
N ASP A 27 -11.88 -9.02 10.25
CA ASP A 27 -12.30 -10.38 9.93
C ASP A 27 -12.14 -10.66 8.43
N LEU A 28 -12.41 -9.67 7.57
CA LEU A 28 -12.18 -9.79 6.14
C LEU A 28 -10.70 -9.85 5.81
N ILE A 29 -9.87 -9.12 6.56
CA ILE A 29 -8.41 -9.21 6.38
C ILE A 29 -7.88 -10.55 6.89
N GLY A 30 -8.32 -11.03 8.05
CA GLY A 30 -7.95 -12.36 8.55
C GLY A 30 -8.34 -13.46 7.56
N LYS A 31 -9.53 -13.36 6.94
CA LYS A 31 -9.95 -14.28 5.88
C LYS A 31 -9.09 -14.18 4.61
N MET A 32 -8.62 -12.98 4.26
CA MET A 32 -7.69 -12.75 3.17
C MET A 32 -6.32 -13.39 3.45
N LEU A 33 -5.77 -13.19 4.65
CA LEU A 33 -4.48 -13.74 5.07
C LEU A 33 -4.52 -15.27 5.19
N ASN A 34 -5.65 -15.84 5.62
CA ASN A 34 -5.87 -17.28 5.67
C ASN A 34 -6.33 -17.88 4.32
N LEU A 35 -6.37 -17.08 3.24
CA LEU A 35 -6.71 -17.50 1.88
C LEU A 35 -8.13 -18.10 1.72
N THR A 36 -9.02 -17.82 2.66
CA THR A 36 -10.42 -18.30 2.68
C THR A 36 -11.37 -17.35 1.95
N ASN A 37 -11.04 -16.05 1.90
CA ASN A 37 -11.75 -15.05 1.10
C ASN A 37 -10.76 -14.06 0.51
N LEU A 38 -10.57 -14.10 -0.80
CA LEU A 38 -9.60 -13.29 -1.53
C LEU A 38 -10.20 -12.04 -2.18
N ASN A 39 -11.47 -11.72 -1.92
CA ASN A 39 -12.11 -10.54 -2.52
C ASN A 39 -11.37 -9.23 -2.17
N LEU A 40 -10.87 -9.13 -0.94
CA LEU A 40 -10.06 -7.96 -0.55
C LEU A 40 -8.70 -7.95 -1.27
N ALA A 41 -8.03 -9.10 -1.38
CA ALA A 41 -6.77 -9.22 -2.12
C ALA A 41 -6.94 -8.83 -3.60
N LYS A 42 -8.01 -9.32 -4.25
CA LYS A 42 -8.38 -8.93 -5.62
C LYS A 42 -8.56 -7.42 -5.75
N THR A 43 -9.30 -6.82 -4.80
CA THR A 43 -9.56 -5.38 -4.82
C THR A 43 -8.27 -4.58 -4.68
N ILE A 44 -7.35 -4.99 -3.80
CA ILE A 44 -6.05 -4.35 -3.61
C ILE A 44 -5.21 -4.46 -4.89
N ILE A 45 -5.09 -5.65 -5.47
CA ILE A 45 -4.31 -5.87 -6.71
C ILE A 45 -4.89 -5.07 -7.87
N LEU A 46 -6.22 -5.05 -8.01
CA LEU A 46 -6.91 -4.27 -9.03
C LEU A 46 -6.67 -2.76 -8.85
N ALA A 47 -6.78 -2.26 -7.62
CA ALA A 47 -6.54 -0.85 -7.31
C ALA A 47 -5.09 -0.44 -7.60
N ILE A 48 -4.11 -1.28 -7.28
CA ILE A 48 -2.69 -1.07 -7.62
C ILE A 48 -2.53 -1.01 -9.15
N GLY A 49 -3.09 -1.99 -9.86
CA GLY A 49 -2.97 -2.06 -11.32
C GLY A 49 -3.59 -0.85 -12.03
N VAL A 50 -4.81 -0.48 -11.66
CA VAL A 50 -5.51 0.71 -12.19
C VAL A 50 -4.76 1.99 -11.83
N GLY A 51 -4.28 2.11 -10.59
CA GLY A 51 -3.48 3.24 -10.12
C GLY A 51 -2.20 3.41 -10.92
N SER A 52 -1.46 2.34 -11.19
CA SER A 52 -0.26 2.37 -12.04
C SER A 52 -0.60 2.81 -13.46
N ILE A 53 -1.63 2.24 -14.09
CA ILE A 53 -2.03 2.62 -15.47
C ILE A 53 -2.41 4.10 -15.54
N LEU A 54 -3.22 4.59 -14.59
CA LEU A 54 -3.65 5.98 -14.57
C LEU A 54 -2.49 6.94 -14.30
N MET A 55 -1.57 6.59 -13.40
CA MET A 55 -0.40 7.40 -13.09
C MET A 55 0.51 7.54 -14.31
N PHE A 56 1.00 6.42 -14.85
CA PHE A 56 1.92 6.44 -15.99
C PHE A 56 1.25 6.90 -17.29
N GLY A 57 -0.02 6.57 -17.51
CA GLY A 57 -0.82 7.12 -18.62
C GLY A 57 -1.03 8.63 -18.49
N GLY A 58 -1.27 9.13 -17.28
CA GLY A 58 -1.35 10.55 -16.98
C GLY A 58 -0.02 11.29 -17.20
N GLN A 59 1.11 10.65 -16.91
CA GLN A 59 2.44 11.19 -17.22
C GLN A 59 2.66 11.31 -18.73
N MET A 60 2.30 10.28 -19.52
CA MET A 60 2.42 10.32 -20.99
C MET A 60 1.54 11.40 -21.64
N LEU A 61 0.38 11.68 -21.04
CA LEU A 61 -0.54 12.73 -21.49
C LEU A 61 -0.17 14.13 -20.98
N GLY A 62 0.88 14.27 -20.17
CA GLY A 62 1.29 15.55 -19.57
C GLY A 62 0.34 16.08 -18.47
N LEU A 63 -0.58 15.24 -17.99
CA LEU A 63 -1.52 15.57 -16.89
C LEU A 63 -0.88 15.40 -15.50
N VAL A 64 0.15 14.57 -15.41
CA VAL A 64 0.90 14.29 -14.17
C VAL A 64 2.33 14.75 -14.37
N ASP A 65 2.75 15.71 -13.55
CA ASP A 65 4.13 16.21 -13.58
C ASP A 65 5.08 15.17 -12.96
N VAL A 66 6.08 14.76 -13.74
CA VAL A 66 7.13 13.83 -13.32
C VAL A 66 7.98 14.43 -12.19
N GLY A 67 8.05 15.77 -12.09
CA GLY A 67 8.77 16.48 -11.02
C GLY A 67 8.17 16.27 -9.62
N HIS A 68 6.92 15.80 -9.50
CA HIS A 68 6.32 15.43 -8.23
C HIS A 68 6.49 13.94 -7.88
N MET A 69 7.14 13.16 -8.73
CA MET A 69 7.44 11.77 -8.44
C MET A 69 8.54 11.70 -7.37
N SER A 70 8.22 11.08 -6.23
CA SER A 70 9.20 10.83 -5.17
C SER A 70 9.51 9.34 -5.09
N VAL A 71 10.64 8.93 -5.68
CA VAL A 71 11.13 7.55 -5.59
C VAL A 71 11.92 7.40 -4.31
N LYS A 72 11.42 6.54 -3.41
CA LYS A 72 12.10 6.25 -2.15
C LYS A 72 13.31 5.36 -2.41
N SER A 73 14.46 5.71 -1.84
CA SER A 73 15.68 4.91 -1.94
C SER A 73 15.49 3.52 -1.34
N ALA A 74 16.01 2.50 -2.02
CA ALA A 74 16.09 1.15 -1.48
C ALA A 74 17.30 1.03 -0.54
N TYR A 75 17.06 0.57 0.69
CA TYR A 75 18.09 0.22 1.67
C TYR A 75 17.58 -0.91 2.57
N ILE A 76 18.47 -1.56 3.32
CA ILE A 76 18.15 -2.76 4.11
C ILE A 76 17.06 -2.48 5.14
N GLY A 77 17.10 -1.31 5.77
CA GLY A 77 16.04 -0.83 6.67
C GLY A 77 14.63 -0.82 6.06
N VAL A 78 14.47 -0.60 4.74
CA VAL A 78 13.15 -0.68 4.08
C VAL A 78 12.63 -2.13 4.09
N ILE A 79 13.52 -3.10 3.84
CA ILE A 79 13.15 -4.53 3.83
C ILE A 79 12.76 -4.97 5.25
N LEU A 80 13.59 -4.64 6.24
CA LEU A 80 13.31 -4.97 7.65
C LEU A 80 12.04 -4.28 8.14
N GLY A 81 11.86 -3.00 7.82
CA GLY A 81 10.65 -2.25 8.14
C GLY A 81 9.41 -2.85 7.46
N GLY A 82 9.52 -3.29 6.20
CA GLY A 82 8.44 -3.96 5.47
C GLY A 82 8.02 -5.28 6.10
N VAL A 83 8.98 -6.10 6.57
CA VAL A 83 8.70 -7.34 7.29
C VAL A 83 8.01 -7.06 8.63
N LEU A 84 8.51 -6.10 9.40
CA LEU A 84 7.91 -5.70 10.68
C LEU A 84 6.49 -5.15 10.50
N LEU A 85 6.29 -4.29 9.49
CA LEU A 85 4.97 -3.77 9.14
C LEU A 85 4.01 -4.89 8.71
N GLY A 86 4.49 -5.85 7.89
CA GLY A 86 3.71 -7.00 7.46
C GLY A 86 3.32 -7.92 8.61
N ALA A 87 4.23 -8.17 9.56
CA ALA A 87 3.93 -8.93 10.77
C ALA A 87 2.94 -8.19 11.68
N GLY A 88 3.11 -6.88 11.85
CA GLY A 88 2.20 -6.04 12.61
C GLY A 88 0.79 -6.01 12.02
N TRP A 89 0.69 -5.93 10.69
CA TRP A 89 -0.56 -6.12 9.95
C TRP A 89 -1.16 -7.48 10.32
N ALA A 90 -0.46 -8.58 10.04
CA ALA A 90 -0.98 -9.94 10.29
C ALA A 90 -1.50 -10.15 11.72
N ALA A 91 -0.85 -9.54 12.72
CA ALA A 91 -1.29 -9.61 14.11
C ALA A 91 -2.47 -8.68 14.44
N ALA A 92 -2.45 -7.43 13.97
CA ALA A 92 -3.39 -6.41 14.38
C ALA A 92 -4.70 -6.42 13.60
N GLY A 93 -4.72 -6.99 12.39
CA GLY A 93 -5.92 -6.90 11.56
C GLY A 93 -6.18 -5.49 11.02
N TYR A 94 -5.15 -4.60 10.97
CA TYR A 94 -5.20 -3.36 10.20
C TYR A 94 -3.90 -3.03 9.46
N CYS A 95 -4.03 -2.33 8.34
CA CYS A 95 -2.97 -1.51 7.79
C CYS A 95 -3.15 -0.04 8.23
N PRO A 96 -2.14 0.83 8.09
CA PRO A 96 -2.22 2.20 8.60
C PRO A 96 -3.46 2.98 8.11
N GLY A 97 -3.82 2.83 6.84
CA GLY A 97 -5.00 3.48 6.25
C GLY A 97 -6.32 2.87 6.72
N THR A 98 -6.44 1.54 6.74
CA THR A 98 -7.69 0.88 7.16
C THR A 98 -7.93 1.00 8.66
N GLY A 99 -6.88 1.12 9.48
CA GLY A 99 -6.98 1.39 10.90
C GLY A 99 -7.64 2.75 11.19
N VAL A 100 -7.27 3.79 10.44
CA VAL A 100 -7.90 5.12 10.58
C VAL A 100 -9.37 5.07 10.18
N VAL A 101 -9.70 4.39 9.08
CA VAL A 101 -11.10 4.21 8.65
C VAL A 101 -11.89 3.41 9.70
N ALA A 102 -11.32 2.31 10.22
CA ALA A 102 -11.97 1.50 11.25
C ALA A 102 -12.21 2.26 12.56
N ALA A 103 -11.27 3.12 12.96
CA ALA A 103 -11.45 4.01 14.10
C ALA A 103 -12.59 5.01 13.86
N ALA A 104 -12.69 5.57 12.65
CA ALA A 104 -13.80 6.44 12.26
C ALA A 104 -15.15 5.70 12.22
N SER A 105 -15.15 4.41 11.86
CA SER A 105 -16.33 3.53 11.91
C SER A 105 -16.67 3.05 13.33
N GLY A 106 -16.02 3.58 14.38
CA GLY A 106 -16.36 3.35 15.78
C GLY A 106 -15.64 2.17 16.46
N ARG A 107 -14.64 1.58 15.80
CA ARG A 107 -13.94 0.39 16.32
C ARG A 107 -12.81 0.80 17.27
N LYS A 108 -12.91 0.35 18.52
CA LYS A 108 -12.00 0.76 19.61
C LYS A 108 -10.63 0.10 19.51
N ASP A 109 -10.56 -1.14 19.03
CA ASP A 109 -9.32 -1.86 18.78
C ASP A 109 -8.43 -1.13 17.75
N ALA A 110 -9.03 -0.48 16.75
CA ALA A 110 -8.32 0.37 15.81
C ALA A 110 -7.63 1.58 16.47
N LEU A 111 -8.21 2.14 17.54
CA LEU A 111 -7.59 3.24 18.28
C LEU A 111 -6.31 2.80 18.98
N PHE A 112 -6.30 1.60 19.57
CA PHE A 112 -5.09 1.03 20.17
C PHE A 112 -4.02 0.73 19.12
N PHE A 113 -4.42 0.23 17.95
CA PHE A 113 -3.51 0.06 16.82
C PHE A 113 -2.87 1.38 16.38
N ILE A 114 -3.67 2.45 16.21
CA ILE A 114 -3.16 3.78 15.84
C ILE A 114 -2.21 4.31 16.91
N ALA A 115 -2.60 4.25 18.19
CA ALA A 115 -1.76 4.71 19.28
C ALA A 115 -0.43 3.94 19.34
N GLY A 116 -0.47 2.61 19.23
CA GLY A 116 0.72 1.76 19.19
C GLY A 116 1.62 2.07 17.99
N GLY A 117 1.04 2.27 16.81
CA GLY A 117 1.76 2.63 15.59
C GLY A 117 2.44 4.01 15.70
N LEU A 118 1.76 5.00 16.27
CA LEU A 118 2.31 6.34 16.51
C LEU A 118 3.44 6.31 17.55
N LEU A 119 3.28 5.53 18.63
CA LEU A 119 4.33 5.35 19.63
C LEU A 119 5.55 4.63 19.03
N GLY A 120 5.33 3.60 18.21
CA GLY A 120 6.40 2.92 17.47
C GLY A 120 7.14 3.86 16.51
N ALA A 121 6.41 4.68 15.77
CA ALA A 121 6.99 5.69 14.88
C ALA A 121 7.79 6.75 15.67
N ALA A 122 7.27 7.22 16.80
CA ALA A 122 7.98 8.15 17.68
C ALA A 122 9.27 7.53 18.25
N ALA A 123 9.22 6.29 18.71
CA ALA A 123 10.39 5.57 19.21
C ALA A 123 11.44 5.35 18.10
N TYR A 124 11.00 5.03 16.88
CA TYR A 124 11.89 4.95 15.73
C TYR A 124 12.54 6.29 15.41
N MET A 125 11.78 7.39 15.41
CA MET A 125 12.34 8.73 15.16
C MET A 125 13.39 9.14 16.20
N VAL A 126 13.21 8.79 17.47
CA VAL A 126 14.21 9.04 18.52
C VAL A 126 15.47 8.20 18.33
N THR A 127 15.31 6.94 17.89
CA THR A 127 16.44 6.02 17.66
C THR A 127 17.05 6.14 16.26
N TYR A 128 16.48 6.96 15.37
CA TYR A 128 16.91 7.13 13.99
C TYR A 128 18.43 7.41 13.85
N PRO A 129 19.05 8.31 14.65
CA PRO A 129 20.48 8.58 14.53
C PRO A 129 21.36 7.33 14.78
N MET A 130 20.90 6.42 15.65
CA MET A 130 21.59 5.16 15.93
C MET A 130 21.49 4.20 14.73
N TRP A 131 20.33 4.12 14.09
CA TRP A 131 20.13 3.30 12.89
C TRP A 131 20.88 3.85 11.68
N GLU A 132 20.96 5.17 11.55
CA GLU A 132 21.77 5.83 10.52
C GLU A 132 23.26 5.53 10.72
N ALA A 133 23.76 5.63 11.96
CA ALA A 133 25.15 5.30 12.30
C ALA A 133 25.49 3.81 12.10
N SER A 134 24.49 2.92 12.07
CA SER A 134 24.70 1.48 11.88
C SER A 134 24.96 1.07 10.43
N GLY A 135 24.84 2.00 9.46
CA GLY A 135 24.97 1.72 8.03
C GLY A 135 23.79 0.94 7.43
N LEU A 136 22.77 0.62 8.23
CA LEU A 136 21.57 -0.12 7.79
C LEU A 136 20.67 0.71 6.86
N LEU A 137 20.87 2.03 6.84
CA LEU A 137 20.21 2.99 5.98
C LEU A 137 21.04 3.31 4.71
N ASP A 138 22.20 2.68 4.55
CA ASP A 138 23.03 2.90 3.37
C ASP A 138 22.31 2.38 2.11
N PRO A 139 22.34 3.14 1.00
CA PRO A 139 21.67 2.77 -0.23
C PRO A 139 22.12 1.40 -0.73
N VAL A 140 21.17 0.51 -0.97
CA VAL A 140 21.38 -0.77 -1.65
C VAL A 140 20.79 -0.65 -3.05
N LEU A 141 21.43 -1.29 -4.04
CA LEU A 141 20.99 -1.26 -5.46
C LEU A 141 20.99 0.13 -6.12
N GLY A 142 21.86 1.06 -5.71
CA GLY A 142 22.00 2.37 -6.36
C GLY A 142 21.07 3.47 -5.82
N GLY A 143 20.33 3.22 -4.73
CA GLY A 143 19.53 4.22 -4.04
C GLY A 143 18.13 4.39 -4.62
N SER A 144 17.72 5.62 -4.96
CA SER A 144 16.43 5.94 -5.56
C SER A 144 16.42 5.61 -7.04
N VAL A 145 16.54 4.32 -7.37
CA VAL A 145 16.53 3.82 -8.74
C VAL A 145 15.13 3.40 -9.16
N THR A 146 14.79 3.69 -10.42
CA THR A 146 13.56 3.25 -11.06
C THR A 146 13.79 1.95 -11.82
N LEU A 147 12.75 1.14 -12.00
CA LEU A 147 12.86 -0.11 -12.78
C LEU A 147 13.14 0.15 -14.26
N GLY A 148 12.64 1.24 -14.83
CA GLY A 148 12.90 1.68 -16.20
C GLY A 148 12.97 3.20 -16.27
N LYS A 149 13.65 3.73 -17.28
CA LYS A 149 13.92 5.17 -17.40
C LYS A 149 12.61 5.94 -17.61
N VAL A 150 12.22 6.71 -16.60
CA VAL A 150 11.08 7.63 -16.71
C VAL A 150 11.58 8.92 -17.39
N PRO A 151 11.07 9.27 -18.58
CA PRO A 151 11.43 10.51 -19.27
C PRO A 151 11.17 11.72 -18.38
N GLY A 152 12.20 12.52 -18.11
CA GLY A 152 12.08 13.73 -17.28
C GLY A 152 12.27 13.54 -15.77
N SER A 153 12.60 12.33 -15.29
CA SER A 153 12.99 12.11 -13.89
C SER A 153 14.51 12.16 -13.71
N GLU A 154 14.98 12.64 -12.56
CA GLU A 154 16.41 12.62 -12.17
C GLU A 154 16.87 11.24 -11.65
N TYR A 155 16.02 10.22 -11.72
CA TYR A 155 16.31 8.90 -11.16
C TYR A 155 17.00 7.97 -12.15
N ASP A 156 18.06 7.31 -11.70
CA ASP A 156 18.76 6.27 -12.46
C ASP A 156 17.85 5.05 -12.69
N ALA A 157 17.99 4.43 -13.85
CA ALA A 157 17.17 3.29 -14.24
C ALA A 157 17.95 1.97 -14.16
N LEU A 158 17.37 0.97 -13.51
CA LEU A 158 17.93 -0.39 -13.45
C LEU A 158 17.88 -1.10 -14.81
N THR A 159 16.93 -0.74 -15.67
CA THR A 159 16.81 -1.27 -17.03
C THR A 159 16.75 -0.12 -18.05
N GLY A 160 17.25 -0.36 -19.27
CA GLY A 160 17.15 0.59 -20.38
C GLY A 160 15.74 0.71 -20.99
N LEU A 161 14.73 0.08 -20.38
CA LEU A 161 13.35 0.10 -20.88
C LEU A 161 12.66 1.43 -20.53
N PRO A 162 11.72 1.91 -21.38
CA PRO A 162 10.88 3.06 -21.06
C PRO A 162 10.02 2.78 -19.82
N GLY A 163 10.25 3.56 -18.76
CA GLY A 163 9.63 3.38 -17.44
C GLY A 163 8.11 3.50 -17.46
N ASP A 164 7.56 4.39 -18.29
CA ASP A 164 6.11 4.60 -18.39
C ASP A 164 5.41 3.39 -18.99
N ILE A 165 5.98 2.83 -20.07
CA ILE A 165 5.45 1.64 -20.73
C ILE A 165 5.56 0.43 -19.79
N LEU A 166 6.69 0.29 -19.09
CA LEU A 166 6.88 -0.76 -18.10
C LEU A 166 5.84 -0.66 -16.97
N GLY A 167 5.60 0.55 -16.47
CA GLY A 167 4.59 0.82 -15.44
C GLY A 167 3.16 0.47 -15.88
N ILE A 168 2.80 0.80 -17.13
CA ILE A 168 1.51 0.42 -17.72
C ILE A 168 1.40 -1.09 -17.89
N CYS A 169 2.45 -1.75 -18.41
CA CYS A 169 2.48 -3.20 -18.60
C CYS A 169 2.34 -3.95 -17.27
N ILE A 170 3.05 -3.52 -16.23
CA ILE A 170 2.92 -4.09 -14.88
C ILE A 170 1.51 -3.84 -14.32
N GLY A 171 0.98 -2.63 -14.53
CA GLY A 171 -0.40 -2.31 -14.13
C GLY A 171 -1.43 -3.23 -14.79
N LEU A 172 -1.31 -3.45 -16.11
CA LEU A 172 -2.16 -4.39 -16.85
C LEU A 172 -2.00 -5.83 -16.36
N ALA A 173 -0.78 -6.25 -16.04
CA ALA A 173 -0.53 -7.56 -15.45
C ALA A 173 -1.24 -7.71 -14.10
N PHE A 174 -1.19 -6.71 -13.22
CA PHE A 174 -1.92 -6.73 -11.96
C PHE A 174 -3.43 -6.77 -12.16
N VAL A 175 -3.97 -5.99 -13.10
CA VAL A 175 -5.40 -6.04 -13.45
C VAL A 175 -5.78 -7.46 -13.91
N ALA A 176 -5.00 -8.06 -14.82
CA ALA A 176 -5.25 -9.42 -15.29
C ALA A 176 -5.20 -10.45 -14.14
N VAL A 177 -4.20 -10.35 -13.26
CA VAL A 177 -4.07 -11.21 -12.06
C VAL A 177 -5.27 -11.04 -11.13
N ALA A 178 -5.75 -9.82 -10.91
CA ALA A 178 -6.92 -9.58 -10.06
C ALA A 178 -8.18 -10.29 -10.57
N PHE A 179 -8.37 -10.33 -11.90
CA PHE A 179 -9.48 -11.06 -12.53
C PHE A 179 -9.27 -12.58 -12.56
N ALA A 180 -8.03 -13.04 -12.72
CA ALA A 180 -7.70 -14.46 -12.77
C ALA A 180 -7.71 -15.14 -11.38
N LEU A 181 -7.52 -14.37 -10.30
CA LEU A 181 -7.44 -14.92 -8.95
C LEU A 181 -8.79 -15.57 -8.57
N PRO A 182 -8.82 -16.74 -7.90
CA PRO A 182 -10.06 -17.32 -7.41
C PRO A 182 -10.59 -16.56 -6.18
N GLU A 183 -11.87 -16.72 -5.85
CA GLU A 183 -12.46 -16.09 -4.65
C GLU A 183 -11.95 -16.69 -3.33
N ARG A 184 -11.43 -17.93 -3.39
CA ARG A 184 -10.85 -18.67 -2.27
C ARG A 184 -9.83 -19.67 -2.79
N LEU A 185 -8.74 -19.87 -2.06
CA LEU A 185 -7.75 -20.92 -2.35
C LEU A 185 -7.88 -22.08 -1.36
N VAL A 186 -8.35 -21.81 -0.14
CA VAL A 186 -8.60 -22.83 0.89
C VAL A 186 -10.11 -23.07 1.01
N ALA A 187 -10.53 -24.33 0.95
CA ALA A 187 -11.92 -24.70 1.23
C ALA A 187 -12.19 -24.61 2.73
N THR A 188 -13.12 -23.74 3.14
CA THR A 188 -13.59 -23.67 4.53
C THR A 188 -14.37 -24.95 4.85
N PRO A 189 -14.09 -25.66 5.96
CA PRO A 189 -14.99 -26.69 6.47
C PRO A 189 -16.35 -26.04 6.74
N SER A 190 -17.42 -26.63 6.24
CA SER A 190 -18.79 -26.12 6.41
C SER A 190 -19.11 -25.88 7.90
N GLY A 191 -19.08 -24.62 8.36
CA GLY A 191 -19.34 -24.28 9.75
C GLY A 191 -19.43 -22.78 9.99
N ARG A 192 -20.67 -22.29 10.13
CA ARG A 192 -21.10 -20.91 10.43
C ARG A 192 -20.80 -19.86 9.36
N GLN A 193 -21.73 -19.76 8.41
CA GLN A 193 -22.09 -18.46 7.85
C GLN A 193 -22.55 -17.57 9.01
N GLN A 194 -21.79 -16.52 9.32
CA GLN A 194 -22.26 -15.45 10.17
C GLN A 194 -23.01 -14.47 9.27
N PRO A 195 -24.31 -14.21 9.50
CA PRO A 195 -25.09 -13.31 8.66
C PRO A 195 -24.50 -11.90 8.71
N ALA A 196 -24.42 -11.26 7.54
CA ALA A 196 -24.18 -9.84 7.45
C ALA A 196 -25.51 -9.13 7.75
N GLU A 197 -25.68 -8.71 9.00
CA GLU A 197 -26.57 -7.61 9.40
C GLU A 197 -25.76 -6.60 10.20
#